data_AF-V9ICX0-F1
#
_entry.id   AF-V9ICX0-F1
#
_cell.length_a   1.000
_cell.length_b   1.000
_cell.length_c   1.000
_cell.angle_alpha   90.00
_cell.angle_beta   90.00
_cell.angle_gamma   90.00
#
_symmetry.space_group_name_H-M   'P 1'
#
loop_
_entity.id
_entity.type
_entity.pdbx_description
1 polymer ?
#
loop_
_entity_poly.entity_id
_entity_poly.type
_entity_poly.pdbx_seq_one_letter_code
_entity_poly.pdbx_strand_id
1 'polypeptide(L)' 'MHPIGGENLFNIARKITDHVAYFLPRNVDTMQLAMLAGVGGGVEVEQNFLDKKLIALTAYYGELPRDC' A
#
# COMPACT_ATOMS: atom_id res chain seq x y z
N MET A 1 -3.21 -4.02 24.91
CA MET A 1 -2.46 -3.34 23.83
C MET A 1 -3.44 -3.09 22.71
N HIS A 2 -3.61 -1.84 22.27
CA HIS A 2 -4.42 -1.56 21.08
C HIS A 2 -3.59 -1.82 19.83
N PRO A 3 -4.17 -2.38 18.76
CA PRO A 3 -3.47 -2.53 17.49
C PRO A 3 -3.02 -1.16 16.98
N ILE A 4 -1.76 -1.11 16.52
CA ILE A 4 -1.23 0.08 15.86
C ILE A 4 -1.88 0.15 14.47
N GLY A 5 -2.52 1.28 14.15
CA GLY A 5 -3.21 1.46 12.88
C GLY A 5 -2.25 1.40 11.68
N GLY A 6 -2.75 0.93 10.53
CA GLY A 6 -1.95 0.74 9.32
C GLY A 6 -1.28 2.01 8.81
N GLU A 7 -1.95 3.16 8.93
CA GLU A 7 -1.38 4.46 8.59
C GLU A 7 -0.14 4.79 9.44
N ASN A 8 -0.20 4.57 10.75
CA ASN A 8 0.95 4.82 11.62
C ASN A 8 2.12 3.89 11.29
N LEU A 9 1.85 2.63 10.97
CA LEU A 9 2.88 1.68 10.53
C LEU A 9 3.54 2.15 9.23
N PHE A 10 2.74 2.57 8.24
CA PHE A 10 3.23 3.12 6.98
C PHE A 10 4.09 4.37 7.19
N ASN A 11 3.63 5.31 8.03
CA ASN A 11 4.36 6.54 8.35
C ASN A 11 5.69 6.25 9.05
N ILE A 12 5.77 5.20 9.87
CA ILE A 12 7.05 4.77 10.47
C ILE A 12 7.97 4.18 9.39
N ALA A 13 7.46 3.33 8.51
CA ALA A 13 8.24 2.77 7.40
C ALA A 13 8.80 3.88 6.48
N ARG A 14 7.99 4.92 6.20
CA ARG A 14 8.40 6.08 5.40
C ARG A 14 9.52 6.93 6.02
N LYS A 15 9.75 6.83 7.34
CA LYS A 15 10.93 7.46 7.96
C LYS A 15 12.24 6.76 7.59
N ILE A 16 12.17 5.51 7.10
CA ILE A 16 13.32 4.73 6.67
C ILE A 16 13.53 4.91 5.17
N THR A 17 12.48 4.82 4.37
CA THR A 17 12.52 4.98 2.90
C THR A 17 11.15 5.33 2.33
N ASP A 18 11.10 6.09 1.24
CA ASP A 18 9.88 6.35 0.48
C ASP A 18 9.45 5.16 -0.41
N HIS A 19 10.31 4.14 -0.55
CA HIS A 19 10.07 2.95 -1.36
C HIS A 19 9.46 1.83 -0.52
N VAL A 20 8.14 1.82 -0.42
CA VAL A 20 7.41 0.88 0.45
C VAL A 20 6.53 -0.06 -0.37
N ALA A 21 6.65 -1.37 -0.13
CA ALA A 21 5.71 -2.38 -0.59
C ALA A 21 4.81 -2.81 0.58
N TYR A 22 3.51 -2.56 0.47
CA TYR A 22 2.57 -2.76 1.56
C TYR A 22 1.53 -3.84 1.21
N PHE A 23 1.70 -5.03 1.80
CA PHE A 23 0.76 -6.15 1.65
C PHE A 23 -0.45 -6.00 2.59
N LEU A 24 -1.65 -6.04 2.02
CA LEU A 24 -2.88 -5.59 2.65
C LEU A 24 -4.05 -6.56 2.40
N PRO A 25 -5.04 -6.62 3.32
CA PRO A 25 -6.27 -7.35 3.10
C PRO A 25 -7.02 -6.87 1.83
N ARG A 26 -7.71 -7.78 1.15
CA ARG A 26 -8.49 -7.48 -0.07
C ARG A 26 -9.61 -6.45 0.08
N ASN A 27 -10.00 -6.12 1.31
CA ASN A 27 -11.10 -5.22 1.63
C ASN A 27 -10.64 -3.82 2.05
N VAL A 28 -9.34 -3.52 1.89
CA VAL A 28 -8.81 -2.18 2.14
C VAL A 28 -9.35 -1.19 1.10
N ASP A 29 -9.66 0.02 1.57
CA ASP A 29 -10.11 1.12 0.73
C ASP A 29 -8.95 1.65 -0.12
N THR A 30 -9.10 1.56 -1.45
CA THR A 30 -8.08 2.03 -2.40
C THR A 30 -7.90 3.54 -2.36
N MET A 31 -8.92 4.31 -1.94
CA MET A 31 -8.79 5.76 -1.75
C MET A 31 -7.81 6.06 -0.60
N GLN A 32 -7.85 5.29 0.49
CA GLN A 32 -6.89 5.46 1.58
C GLN A 32 -5.46 5.19 1.12
N LEU A 33 -5.25 4.20 0.24
CA LEU A 33 -3.93 3.92 -0.35
C LEU A 33 -3.43 5.08 -1.22
N ALA A 34 -4.31 5.67 -2.03
CA ALA A 34 -3.97 6.86 -2.80
C ALA A 34 -3.62 8.06 -1.89
N MET A 35 -4.35 8.25 -0.78
CA MET A 35 -4.04 9.30 0.18
C MET A 35 -2.68 9.11 0.86
N LEU A 36 -2.26 7.86 1.12
CA LEU A 36 -0.95 7.55 1.71
C LEU A 36 0.23 7.92 0.80
N ALA A 37 0.04 7.97 -0.51
CA ALA A 37 1.08 8.42 -1.44
C ALA A 37 1.43 9.92 -1.26
N GLY A 38 0.49 10.71 -0.76
CA GLY A 38 0.66 12.15 -0.56
C GLY A 38 0.52 12.96 -1.85
N VAL A 39 0.64 14.28 -1.73
CA VAL A 39 0.45 15.21 -2.86
C VAL A 39 1.54 15.00 -3.91
N GLY A 40 1.13 14.72 -5.16
CA GLY A 40 2.04 14.48 -6.27
C GLY A 40 2.66 13.07 -6.30
N GLY A 41 2.37 12.23 -5.31
CA GLY A 41 2.77 10.83 -5.26
C GLY A 41 1.77 9.91 -5.97
N GLY A 42 2.29 8.82 -6.53
CA GLY A 42 1.49 7.73 -7.08
C GLY A 42 1.54 6.49 -6.18
N VAL A 43 0.55 5.61 -6.35
CA VAL A 43 0.56 4.27 -5.79
C VAL A 43 0.17 3.28 -6.88
N GLU A 44 0.94 2.21 -7.03
CA GLU A 44 0.52 1.06 -7.84
C GLU A 44 -0.13 0.03 -6.90
N VAL A 45 -1.32 -0.43 -7.26
CA VAL A 45 -2.06 -1.43 -6.48
C VAL A 45 -2.13 -2.73 -7.27
N GLU A 46 -1.33 -3.71 -6.87
CA GLU A 46 -1.37 -5.06 -7.41
C GLU A 46 -2.45 -5.88 -6.70
N GLN A 47 -3.23 -6.61 -7.48
CA GLN A 47 -4.28 -7.50 -6.98
C GLN A 47 -3.77 -8.94 -6.94
N ASN A 48 -3.73 -9.53 -5.75
CA ASN A 48 -3.31 -10.91 -5.57
C ASN A 48 -4.50 -11.86 -5.68
N PHE A 49 -4.46 -12.78 -6.66
CA PHE A 49 -5.50 -13.77 -6.89
C PHE A 49 -5.01 -15.20 -6.57
N LEU A 50 -5.86 -15.98 -5.92
CA LEU A 50 -5.72 -17.43 -5.79
C LEU A 50 -6.98 -18.08 -6.37
N ASP A 51 -6.83 -18.96 -7.36
CA ASP A 51 -7.95 -19.62 -8.06
C ASP A 51 -9.06 -18.64 -8.50
N LYS A 52 -8.66 -17.50 -9.09
CA LYS A 52 -9.54 -16.38 -9.52
C LYS A 52 -10.23 -15.62 -8.40
N LYS A 53 -9.96 -15.95 -7.14
CA LYS A 53 -10.46 -15.21 -5.98
C LYS A 53 -9.43 -14.18 -5.53
N LEU A 54 -9.84 -12.92 -5.41
CA LEU A 54 -9.02 -11.87 -4.81
C LEU A 54 -8.76 -12.22 -3.33
N ILE A 55 -7.49 -12.37 -2.96
CA ILE A 55 -7.07 -12.72 -1.60
C ILE A 55 -6.45 -11.53 -0.86
N ALA A 56 -5.73 -10.67 -1.57
CA ALA A 56 -5.00 -9.55 -0.98
C ALA A 56 -4.71 -8.47 -2.03
N LEU A 57 -4.21 -7.33 -1.56
CA LEU A 57 -3.67 -6.25 -2.36
C LEU A 57 -2.21 -6.02 -1.96
N THR A 58 -1.37 -5.64 -2.90
CA THR A 58 -0.03 -5.09 -2.61
C THR A 58 0.03 -3.68 -3.15
N ALA A 59 0.28 -2.70 -2.27
CA ALA A 59 0.45 -1.31 -2.67
C ALA A 59 1.95 -0.94 -2.73
N TYR A 60 2.40 -0.44 -3.87
CA TYR A 60 3.79 -0.04 -4.11
C TYR A 60 3.88 1.48 -4.17
N TYR A 61 4.84 2.04 -3.44
CA TYR A 61 5.08 3.48 -3.33
C TYR A 61 6.53 3.84 -3.71
N GLY A 62 6.77 5.11 -4.04
CA GLY A 62 8.07 5.60 -4.45
C GLY A 62 8.41 5.18 -5.89
N GLU A 63 9.58 4.57 -6.09
CA GLU A 63 10.07 4.08 -7.40
C GLU A 63 9.77 2.59 -7.61
N LEU A 64 8.99 1.96 -6.73
CA LEU A 64 8.57 0.57 -6.85
C LEU A 64 7.46 0.33 -7.90
N PRO A 65 6.51 1.27 -8.16
CA PRO A 65 5.61 1.17 -9.29
C PRO A 65 6.37 0.93 -10.59
N ARG A 66 5.83 0.10 -11.49
CA ARG A 66 6.44 -0.10 -12.81
C ARG A 66 6.26 1.17 -13.64
N ASP A 67 7.33 1.60 -14.29
CA ASP A 67 7.28 2.67 -15.28
C ASP A 67 6.20 2.34 -16.33
N CYS A 68 5.22 3.22 -16.47
CA CYS A 68 4.22 3.18 -17.53
C CYS A 68 4.74 3.86 -18.80
#